data_AF-A0AAV9AXU3-F1
#
_entry.id   AF-A0AAV9AXU3-F1
#
_cell.length_a   1.000
_cell.length_b   1.000
_cell.length_c   1.000
_cell.angle_alpha   90.00
_cell.angle_beta   90.00
_cell.angle_gamma   90.00
#
_symmetry.space_group_name_H-M   'P 1'
#
loop_
_entity.id
_entity.type
_entity.pdbx_description
1 polymer ?
#
loop_
_entity_poly.entity_id
_entity_poly.type
_entity_poly.pdbx_seq_one_letter_code
_entity_poly.pdbx_strand_id
1 'polypeptide(L)'
;MAAHVQPRLFFFFLVLLPLANSISFNYSTFNGHERINFKSNASQAEEVINLTRNQIKNHTAVSSNIGWATYKDPVPIYDKATRKLADFTTHFSFIIQGYNATDFGDGLAFFLAPFGSDFRHP
;
A
#
# COMPACT_ATOMS: atom_id res chain seq x y z
N MET A 1 -23.00 8.00 39.79
CA MET A 1 -22.44 6.71 40.23
C MET A 1 -21.29 6.37 39.30
N ALA A 2 -20.04 6.47 39.77
CA ALA A 2 -18.87 6.13 38.98
C ALA A 2 -18.49 4.67 39.25
N ALA A 3 -18.44 3.84 38.22
CA ALA A 3 -18.01 2.44 38.36
C ALA A 3 -16.51 2.40 38.63
N HIS A 4 -16.13 2.07 39.87
CA HIS A 4 -14.75 1.85 40.26
C HIS A 4 -14.30 0.47 39.76
N VAL A 5 -13.82 0.39 38.52
CA VAL A 5 -13.25 -0.85 37.96
C VAL A 5 -11.95 -1.16 38.69
N GLN A 6 -11.87 -2.31 39.36
CA GLN A 6 -10.67 -2.68 40.10
C GLN A 6 -9.51 -3.00 39.14
N PRO A 7 -8.29 -2.46 39.37
CA PRO A 7 -7.16 -2.61 38.46
C PRO A 7 -6.71 -4.07 38.29
N ARG A 8 -6.97 -4.94 39.27
CA ARG A 8 -6.75 -6.40 39.16
C ARG A 8 -7.68 -7.07 38.16
N LEU A 9 -8.93 -6.64 38.09
CA LEU A 9 -9.92 -7.16 37.12
C LEU A 9 -9.54 -6.71 35.70
N PHE A 10 -9.10 -5.46 35.55
CA PHE A 10 -8.60 -4.90 34.29
C PHE A 10 -7.39 -5.68 33.73
N PHE A 11 -6.44 -6.05 34.59
CA PHE A 11 -5.27 -6.84 34.20
C PHE A 11 -5.67 -8.24 33.67
N PHE A 12 -6.71 -8.85 34.23
CA PHE A 12 -7.22 -10.16 33.80
C PHE A 12 -7.80 -10.11 32.38
N PHE A 13 -8.46 -9.00 31.99
CA PHE A 13 -9.01 -8.82 30.65
C PHE A 13 -7.93 -8.64 29.57
N LEU A 14 -6.75 -8.09 29.90
CA LEU A 14 -5.65 -7.94 28.94
C LEU A 14 -5.05 -9.29 28.51
N VAL A 15 -5.09 -10.31 29.38
CA VAL A 15 -4.60 -11.67 29.08
C VAL A 15 -5.49 -12.40 28.07
N LEU A 16 -6.75 -11.96 27.92
CA LEU A 16 -7.72 -12.54 26.99
C LEU A 16 -7.64 -11.94 25.58
N LEU A 17 -6.82 -10.90 25.37
CA LEU A 17 -6.65 -10.32 24.04
C LEU A 17 -5.85 -11.28 23.16
N PRO A 18 -6.36 -11.68 21.99
CA PRO A 18 -5.60 -12.52 21.08
C PRO A 18 -4.33 -11.78 20.65
N LEU A 19 -3.17 -12.37 20.90
CA LEU A 19 -1.90 -11.84 20.45
C LEU A 19 -1.85 -11.94 18.92
N ALA A 20 -1.90 -10.80 18.24
CA ALA A 20 -1.82 -10.69 16.78
C ALA A 20 -0.53 -9.98 16.39
N ASN A 21 0.15 -10.50 15.38
CA ASN A 21 1.27 -9.79 14.74
C ASN A 21 0.69 -8.84 13.70
N SER A 22 0.80 -7.53 13.92
CA SER A 22 0.30 -6.51 12.99
C SER A 22 1.43 -5.70 12.38
N ILE A 23 1.31 -5.39 11.10
CA ILE A 23 2.13 -4.40 10.40
C ILE A 23 1.25 -3.19 10.11
N SER A 24 1.76 -1.99 10.38
CA SER A 24 1.06 -0.74 10.08
C SER A 24 2.06 0.30 9.56
N PHE A 25 1.65 1.05 8.55
CA PHE A 25 2.40 2.17 8.02
C PHE A 25 1.43 3.23 7.50
N ASN A 26 1.87 4.49 7.56
CA ASN A 26 1.13 5.64 7.06
C ASN A 26 2.13 6.56 6.35
N TYR A 27 1.85 6.88 5.09
CA TYR A 27 2.62 7.80 4.28
C TYR A 27 1.75 9.00 3.93
N SER A 28 2.02 10.15 4.56
CA SER A 28 1.37 11.42 4.23
C SER A 28 2.07 12.13 3.05
N THR A 29 3.36 11.88 2.88
CA THR A 29 4.19 12.31 1.75
C THR A 29 5.12 11.15 1.38
N PHE A 30 5.80 11.25 0.24
CA PHE A 30 6.68 10.17 -0.25
C PHE A 30 8.19 10.46 -0.21
N ASN A 31 8.64 11.54 0.44
CA ASN A 31 10.05 11.99 0.49
C ASN A 31 11.03 10.93 1.05
N GLY A 32 11.86 10.33 0.18
CA GLY A 32 12.99 9.49 0.57
C GLY A 32 12.65 8.19 1.32
N HIS A 33 11.51 7.55 1.07
CA HIS A 33 11.15 6.32 1.81
C HIS A 33 11.79 5.06 1.25
N GLU A 34 12.63 4.42 2.07
CA GLU A 34 13.40 3.21 1.72
C GLU A 34 12.57 1.91 1.66
N ARG A 35 11.28 1.96 2.03
CA ARG A 35 10.40 0.78 2.13
C ARG A 35 9.45 0.61 0.95
N ILE A 36 9.57 1.45 -0.08
CA ILE A 36 8.79 1.34 -1.31
C ILE A 36 9.74 1.03 -2.45
N ASN A 37 9.49 -0.07 -3.14
CA ASN A 37 10.19 -0.43 -4.36
C ASN A 37 9.40 0.07 -5.57
N PHE A 38 10.05 0.81 -6.44
CA PHE A 38 9.49 1.23 -7.71
C PHE A 38 9.93 0.29 -8.84
N LYS A 39 9.00 -0.04 -9.73
CA LYS A 39 9.23 -0.90 -10.90
C LYS A 39 8.68 -0.27 -12.17
N SER A 40 9.33 -0.58 -13.29
CA SER A 40 9.01 -0.03 -14.61
C SER A 40 9.06 1.51 -14.62
N ASN A 41 7.95 2.17 -14.93
CA ASN A 41 7.85 3.61 -15.06
C ASN A 41 7.51 4.32 -13.75
N ALA A 42 7.26 3.55 -12.69
CA ALA A 42 6.98 4.14 -11.40
C ALA A 42 8.24 4.83 -10.87
N SER A 43 8.05 6.02 -10.30
CA SER A 43 9.12 6.76 -9.66
C SER A 43 8.55 7.62 -8.54
N GLN A 44 9.42 7.96 -7.61
CA GLN A 44 9.15 9.06 -6.70
C GLN A 44 9.36 10.40 -7.43
N ALA A 45 8.43 11.35 -7.24
CA ALA A 45 8.60 12.73 -7.67
C ALA A 45 8.12 13.65 -6.56
N GLU A 46 9.04 14.44 -6.00
CA GLU A 46 8.76 15.28 -4.83
C GLU A 46 8.09 14.44 -3.73
N GLU A 47 6.92 14.88 -3.27
CA GLU A 47 6.14 14.29 -2.18
C GLU A 47 5.15 13.21 -2.65
N VAL A 48 5.11 12.88 -3.94
CA VAL A 48 4.15 11.92 -4.52
C VAL A 48 4.83 10.73 -5.20
N ILE A 49 4.06 9.66 -5.37
CA ILE A 49 4.42 8.55 -6.26
C ILE A 49 3.78 8.80 -7.62
N ASN A 50 4.60 8.86 -8.66
CA ASN A 50 4.13 8.73 -10.03
C ASN A 50 4.20 7.25 -10.42
N LEU A 51 3.05 6.58 -10.54
CA LEU A 51 3.01 5.19 -11.01
C LEU A 51 3.28 5.07 -12.52
N THR A 52 2.97 6.12 -13.26
CA THR A 52 3.13 6.21 -14.72
C THR A 52 3.87 7.49 -15.07
N ARG A 53 4.59 7.50 -16.21
CA ARG A 53 5.27 8.71 -16.70
C ARG A 53 4.26 9.81 -16.97
N ASN A 54 4.60 11.05 -16.63
CA ASN A 54 3.77 12.21 -16.94
C ASN A 54 3.87 12.55 -18.44
N GLN A 55 2.79 12.32 -19.18
CA GLN A 55 2.72 12.55 -20.64
C GLN A 55 2.52 14.02 -21.02
N ILE A 56 2.02 14.85 -20.09
CA ILE A 56 1.76 16.29 -20.30
C ILE A 56 3.08 17.05 -20.50
N LYS A 57 4.13 16.69 -19.77
CA LYS A 57 5.45 17.34 -19.91
C LYS A 57 6.15 17.02 -21.24
N ASN A 58 5.93 15.83 -21.79
CA ASN A 58 6.72 15.30 -22.90
C ASN A 58 6.01 15.30 -24.26
N HIS A 59 4.74 15.75 -24.34
CA HIS A 59 3.94 15.90 -25.57
C HIS A 59 3.95 14.66 -26.51
N THR A 60 4.23 13.49 -25.96
CA THR A 60 4.33 12.23 -26.70
C THR A 60 3.42 11.23 -26.02
N ALA A 61 2.47 10.70 -26.78
CA ALA A 61 1.66 9.57 -26.34
C ALA A 61 2.61 8.39 -26.13
N VAL A 62 2.80 7.98 -24.87
CA VAL A 62 3.64 6.84 -24.54
C VAL A 62 2.76 5.60 -24.63
N SER A 63 2.90 4.82 -25.70
CA SER A 63 2.35 3.47 -25.73
C SER A 63 2.93 2.65 -24.57
N SER A 64 2.10 1.91 -23.83
CA SER A 64 2.48 1.04 -22.70
C SER A 64 3.12 1.76 -21.50
N ASN A 65 2.36 2.64 -20.84
CA ASN A 65 2.80 3.35 -19.64
C ASN A 65 2.30 2.66 -18.36
N ILE A 66 3.05 1.66 -17.86
CA ILE A 66 2.70 0.88 -16.67
C ILE A 66 3.82 1.00 -15.63
N GLY A 67 3.46 1.10 -14.35
CA GLY A 67 4.43 1.01 -13.27
C GLY A 67 3.79 0.53 -11.98
N TRP A 68 4.66 0.07 -11.07
CA TRP A 68 4.26 -0.51 -9.80
C TRP A 68 5.07 0.10 -8.66
N ALA A 69 4.39 0.35 -7.54
CA ALA A 69 5.01 0.66 -6.26
C ALA A 69 4.64 -0.45 -5.28
N THR A 70 5.63 -1.15 -4.72
CA THR A 70 5.42 -2.28 -3.80
C THR A 70 6.10 -2.06 -2.47
N TYR A 71 5.49 -2.56 -1.39
CA TYR A 71 6.11 -2.53 -0.07
C TYR A 71 7.32 -3.50 -0.03
N LYS A 72 8.42 -3.10 0.59
CA LYS A 72 9.70 -3.79 0.53
C LYS A 72 9.76 -5.07 1.37
N ASP A 73 9.03 -5.11 2.48
CA ASP A 73 9.09 -6.23 3.42
C ASP A 73 7.92 -7.20 3.21
N PRO A 74 8.08 -8.49 3.54
CA PRO A 74 6.98 -9.45 3.45
C PRO A 74 5.87 -9.10 4.46
N VAL A 75 4.62 -9.23 4.02
CA VAL A 75 3.43 -9.08 4.87
C VAL A 75 2.78 -10.44 5.06
N PRO A 76 2.79 -11.03 6.28
CA PRO A 76 2.14 -12.31 6.55
C PRO A 76 0.61 -12.19 6.45
N ILE A 77 0.01 -12.77 5.42
CA ILE A 77 -1.45 -12.75 5.21
C ILE A 77 -2.15 -14.06 5.64
N TYR A 78 -1.38 -15.13 5.82
CA TYR A 78 -1.88 -16.47 6.16
C TYR A 78 -0.83 -17.26 6.95
N ASP A 79 -1.27 -17.90 8.03
CA ASP A 79 -0.49 -18.88 8.78
C ASP A 79 -1.05 -20.29 8.54
N LYS A 80 -0.25 -21.15 7.92
CA LYS A 80 -0.64 -22.53 7.60
C LYS A 80 -0.80 -23.42 8.83
N ALA A 81 -0.01 -23.21 9.88
CA ALA A 81 -0.02 -24.06 11.08
C ALA A 81 -1.29 -23.81 11.90
N THR A 82 -1.68 -22.54 12.04
CA THR A 82 -2.87 -22.15 12.81
C THR A 82 -4.12 -21.94 11.96
N ARG A 83 -3.98 -21.94 10.62
CA ARG A 83 -5.02 -21.59 9.63
C ARG A 83 -5.60 -20.19 9.81
N LYS A 84 -4.89 -19.30 10.52
CA LYS A 84 -5.31 -17.92 10.73
C LYS A 84 -5.05 -17.11 9.47
N LEU A 85 -6.02 -16.28 9.12
CA LEU A 85 -5.90 -15.27 8.06
C LEU A 85 -5.69 -13.90 8.71
N ALA A 86 -4.92 -13.05 8.03
CA ALA A 86 -4.83 -11.64 8.39
C ALA A 86 -6.09 -10.90 7.94
N ASP A 87 -6.52 -9.94 8.74
CA ASP A 87 -7.39 -8.86 8.29
C ASP A 87 -6.52 -7.66 7.92
N PHE A 88 -6.95 -6.85 6.96
CA PHE A 88 -6.24 -5.63 6.59
C PHE A 88 -7.19 -4.51 6.22
N THR A 89 -6.80 -3.29 6.55
CA THR A 89 -7.45 -2.07 6.12
C THR A 89 -6.41 -1.23 5.39
N THR A 90 -6.77 -0.74 4.21
CA THR A 90 -5.94 0.17 3.43
C THR A 90 -6.72 1.42 3.08
N HIS A 91 -6.04 2.56 3.10
CA HIS A 91 -6.56 3.83 2.64
C HIS A 91 -5.47 4.52 1.84
N PHE A 92 -5.80 4.97 0.64
CA PHE A 92 -4.89 5.73 -0.21
C PHE A 92 -5.67 6.84 -0.92
N SER A 93 -5.00 7.96 -1.12
CA SER A 93 -5.48 9.06 -1.94
C SER A 93 -4.71 9.08 -3.25
N PHE A 94 -5.38 9.41 -4.35
CA PHE A 94 -4.77 9.42 -5.67
C PHE A 94 -5.39 10.51 -6.54
N ILE A 95 -4.66 10.90 -7.57
CA ILE A 95 -5.11 11.83 -8.62
C ILE A 95 -4.87 11.14 -9.95
N ILE A 96 -5.91 11.03 -10.78
CA ILE A 96 -5.80 10.64 -12.19
C ILE A 96 -6.13 11.87 -13.01
N GLN A 97 -5.16 12.33 -13.80
CA GLN A 97 -5.35 13.43 -14.72
C GLN A 97 -5.04 12.93 -16.14
N GLY A 98 -6.07 12.88 -16.98
CA GLY A 98 -5.91 12.56 -18.40
C GLY A 98 -5.07 13.61 -19.13
N TYR A 99 -4.52 13.23 -20.28
CA TYR A 99 -3.78 14.17 -21.12
C TYR A 99 -4.70 15.25 -21.68
N ASN A 100 -5.91 14.87 -22.09
CA ASN A 100 -6.99 15.77 -22.48
C ASN A 100 -8.36 15.14 -22.17
N ALA A 101 -9.45 15.82 -22.57
CA ALA A 101 -10.82 15.38 -22.28
C ALA A 101 -11.22 14.04 -22.95
N THR A 102 -10.48 13.61 -23.97
CA THR A 102 -10.78 12.41 -24.77
C THR A 102 -9.70 11.33 -24.67
N ASP A 103 -8.54 11.67 -24.10
CA ASP A 103 -7.37 10.81 -23.97
C ASP A 103 -7.08 10.61 -22.48
N PHE A 104 -7.83 9.67 -21.89
CA PHE A 104 -7.79 9.29 -20.50
C PHE A 104 -7.89 7.77 -20.34
N GLY A 105 -7.17 7.23 -19.37
CA GLY A 105 -7.02 5.80 -19.13
C GLY A 105 -5.59 5.46 -18.68
N ASP A 106 -5.28 4.21 -18.32
CA ASP A 106 -6.20 3.05 -18.21
C ASP A 106 -6.84 2.93 -16.82
N GLY A 107 -6.06 3.07 -15.73
CA GLY A 107 -6.60 2.98 -14.36
C GLY A 107 -5.56 2.78 -13.26
N LEU A 108 -6.04 2.46 -12.07
CA LEU A 108 -5.26 2.22 -10.85
C LEU A 108 -5.80 0.98 -10.13
N ALA A 109 -4.90 0.18 -9.54
CA ALA A 109 -5.27 -0.95 -8.69
C ALA A 109 -4.41 -1.02 -7.42
N PHE A 110 -5.04 -1.35 -6.30
CA PHE A 110 -4.37 -1.91 -5.13
C PHE A 110 -4.35 -3.44 -5.27
N PHE A 111 -3.24 -4.08 -4.93
CA PHE A 111 -3.10 -5.52 -5.09
C PHE A 111 -2.23 -6.14 -3.99
N LEU A 112 -2.41 -7.44 -3.79
CA LEU A 112 -1.52 -8.31 -3.03
C LEU A 112 -0.89 -9.30 -4.00
N ALA A 113 0.41 -9.57 -3.83
CA ALA A 113 1.15 -10.52 -4.65
C ALA A 113 2.09 -11.35 -3.77
N PRO A 114 2.49 -12.56 -4.22
CA PRO A 114 3.56 -13.30 -3.57
C PRO A 114 4.81 -12.44 -3.37
N PHE A 115 5.42 -12.56 -2.19
CA PHE A 115 6.65 -11.82 -1.91
C PHE A 115 7.75 -12.21 -2.91
N GLY A 116 8.41 -11.21 -3.50
CA GLY A 116 9.43 -11.43 -4.53
C GLY A 116 8.89 -11.66 -5.95
N SER A 117 7.59 -11.45 -6.21
CA SER A 117 7.07 -11.47 -7.58
C SER A 117 7.83 -10.50 -8.49
N ASP A 118 8.15 -10.98 -9.69
CA ASP A 118 8.79 -10.20 -10.74
C ASP A 118 7.73 -9.73 -11.74
N PHE A 119 7.41 -8.44 -11.69
CA PHE A 119 6.47 -7.81 -12.62
C PHE A 119 7.22 -7.40 -13.88
N ARG A 120 7.46 -8.37 -14.76
CA ARG A 120 8.01 -8.11 -16.11
C ARG A 120 6.91 -7.63 -17.04
N HIS A 121 7.27 -6.73 -17.93
CA HIS A 121 6.43 -6.43 -19.09
C HIS A 121 6.33 -7.66 -19.99
N PRO A 122 5.13 -7.99 -20.50
CA PRO A 122 4.99 -8.85 -21.68
C PRO A 122 5.57 -8.18 -22.94
#